data_AF-A0A6J5TJF4-F1
#
_entry.id   AF-A0A6J5TJF4-F1
#
_cell.length_a   1.000
_cell.length_b   1.000
_cell.length_c   1.000
_cell.angle_alpha   90.00
_cell.angle_beta   90.00
_cell.angle_gamma   90.00
#
_symmetry.space_group_name_H-M   'P 1'
#
loop_
_entity.id
_entity.type
_entity.pdbx_description
1 polymer ?
#
loop_
_entity_poly.entity_id
_entity_poly.type
_entity_poly.pdbx_seq_one_letter_code
_entity_poly.pdbx_strand_id
1 'polypeptide(L)'
;MDYVPMVLEWHVLDLNYTEFDIYGTNNWRDDKSTDCSSSQCVCSKGYHGNPYLLHGCQDINECEDPDHPNRCGSGICINYPGRFMCQLPDQRPSRVTLAIIGMPLH
;
A
#
# COMPACT_ATOMS: atom_id res chain seq x y z
N MET A 1 12.23 -13.71 -28.80
CA MET A 1 13.17 -13.77 -27.66
C MET A 1 12.30 -13.98 -26.45
N ASP A 2 12.05 -15.24 -26.15
CA ASP A 2 11.16 -15.65 -25.07
C ASP A 2 11.85 -15.35 -23.74
N TYR A 3 11.18 -14.54 -22.93
CA TYR A 3 11.65 -14.18 -21.60
C TYR A 3 11.61 -15.43 -20.72
N VAL A 4 12.79 -15.92 -20.33
CA VAL A 4 12.92 -17.03 -19.38
C VAL A 4 13.27 -16.42 -18.02
N PRO A 5 12.34 -16.36 -17.05
CA PRO A 5 12.65 -15.85 -15.73
C PRO A 5 13.66 -16.77 -15.05
N MET A 6 14.80 -16.22 -14.69
CA MET A 6 15.78 -16.90 -13.84
C MET A 6 15.22 -16.99 -12.41
N VAL A 7 14.92 -18.21 -11.97
CA VAL A 7 14.61 -18.47 -10.55
C VAL A 7 15.95 -18.70 -9.85
N LEU A 8 16.37 -17.75 -9.03
CA LEU A 8 17.55 -17.90 -8.19
C LEU A 8 17.18 -18.81 -7.01
N GLU A 9 17.52 -20.09 -7.08
CA GLU A 9 17.49 -20.98 -5.92
C GLU A 9 18.75 -20.74 -5.09
N TRP A 10 18.58 -20.22 -3.87
CA TRP A 10 19.62 -20.14 -2.86
C TRP A 10 19.21 -20.98 -1.65
N HIS A 11 20.14 -21.79 -1.15
CA HIS A 11 19.99 -22.55 0.09
C HIS A 11 20.70 -21.81 1.22
N VAL A 12 20.00 -21.56 2.33
CA VAL A 12 20.60 -21.03 3.56
C VAL A 12 21.32 -22.16 4.28
N LEU A 13 22.64 -22.18 4.15
CA LEU A 13 23.52 -22.98 4.99
C LEU A 13 23.89 -22.15 6.22
N ASP A 14 22.96 -22.01 7.18
CA ASP A 14 23.26 -21.88 8.62
C ASP A 14 22.00 -21.51 9.43
N LEU A 15 21.55 -22.43 10.28
CA LEU A 15 20.33 -22.35 11.11
C LEU A 15 20.62 -21.94 12.55
N ASN A 16 21.48 -20.93 12.78
CA ASN A 16 21.74 -20.43 14.14
C ASN A 16 21.55 -18.92 14.31
N TYR A 17 20.81 -18.30 13.39
CA TYR A 17 20.26 -16.96 13.58
C TYR A 17 18.75 -17.10 13.77
N THR A 18 18.26 -16.65 14.91
CA THR A 18 16.81 -16.48 15.19
C THR A 18 16.20 -15.31 14.41
N GLU A 19 16.91 -14.81 13.40
CA GLU A 19 16.57 -13.65 12.59
C GLU A 19 16.62 -14.12 11.12
N PHE A 20 15.45 -14.28 10.51
CA PHE A 20 15.36 -14.44 9.06
C PHE A 20 15.65 -13.06 8.46
N ASP A 21 16.93 -12.74 8.29
CA ASP A 21 17.36 -11.51 7.66
C ASP A 21 17.01 -11.56 6.18
N ILE A 22 15.90 -10.94 5.78
CA ILE A 22 15.77 -10.49 4.39
C ILE A 22 16.90 -9.51 4.18
N TYR A 23 17.88 -9.89 3.34
CA TYR A 23 19.13 -9.14 3.12
C TYR A 23 18.85 -7.63 3.04
N GLY A 24 19.24 -6.88 4.07
CA GLY A 24 19.16 -5.41 4.12
C GLY A 24 18.12 -4.79 5.04
N THR A 25 17.33 -5.55 5.80
CA THR A 25 16.38 -4.98 6.77
C THR A 25 16.89 -5.08 8.20
N ASN A 26 17.63 -4.08 8.67
CA ASN A 26 18.02 -3.97 10.09
C ASN A 26 16.84 -3.72 11.04
N ASN A 27 15.58 -3.80 10.56
CA ASN A 27 14.37 -3.66 11.37
C ASN A 27 13.11 -4.17 10.63
N TRP A 28 13.00 -5.48 10.40
CA TRP A 28 11.81 -6.11 9.77
C TRP A 28 10.51 -5.89 10.55
N ARG A 29 10.59 -5.61 11.85
CA ARG A 29 9.41 -5.54 12.74
C ARG A 29 8.42 -4.44 12.38
N ASP A 30 8.83 -3.47 11.56
CA ASP A 30 8.01 -2.35 11.14
C ASP A 30 7.48 -2.48 9.69
N ASP A 31 7.93 -3.47 8.90
CA ASP A 31 7.43 -3.70 7.55
C ASP A 31 6.12 -4.50 7.59
N LYS A 32 4.99 -3.81 7.42
CA LYS A 32 3.66 -4.45 7.33
C LYS A 32 3.35 -4.99 5.93
N SER A 33 4.21 -4.70 4.95
CA SER A 33 4.05 -5.10 3.55
C SER A 33 4.26 -6.61 3.36
N THR A 34 4.91 -7.27 4.33
CA THR A 34 5.29 -8.67 4.20
C THR A 34 5.00 -9.47 5.48
N ASP A 35 4.55 -10.70 5.30
CA ASP A 35 4.26 -11.67 6.34
C ASP A 35 5.19 -12.88 6.20
N CYS A 36 6.09 -13.06 7.17
CA CYS A 36 7.04 -14.17 7.22
C CYS A 36 6.67 -15.14 8.33
N SER A 37 6.24 -16.34 7.93
CA SER A 37 6.10 -17.50 8.82
C SER A 37 7.38 -18.35 8.76
N SER A 38 7.57 -19.27 9.71
CA SER A 38 8.80 -20.02 10.04
C SER A 38 9.65 -20.63 8.90
N SER A 39 9.18 -20.61 7.65
CA SER A 39 9.97 -21.02 6.47
C SER A 39 9.60 -20.28 5.18
N GLN A 40 8.58 -19.41 5.21
CA GLN A 40 8.03 -18.78 4.01
C GLN A 40 7.59 -17.35 4.28
N CYS A 41 8.01 -16.45 3.40
CA CYS A 41 7.55 -15.07 3.38
C CYS A 41 6.59 -14.90 2.21
N VAL A 42 5.53 -14.15 2.45
CA VAL A 42 4.52 -13.76 1.46
C VAL A 42 4.25 -12.27 1.60
N CYS A 43 3.95 -11.59 0.49
CA CYS A 43 3.46 -10.21 0.62
C CYS A 43 2.11 -10.23 1.35
N SER A 44 1.95 -9.30 2.28
CA SER A 44 0.69 -9.07 2.98
C SER A 44 -0.43 -8.76 1.99
N LYS A 45 -1.68 -8.96 2.43
CA LYS A 45 -2.84 -8.59 1.62
C LYS A 45 -2.77 -7.11 1.22
N GLY A 46 -2.99 -6.82 -0.07
CA GLY A 46 -2.86 -5.48 -0.63
C GLY A 46 -1.46 -5.15 -1.15
N TYR A 47 -0.55 -6.12 -1.14
CA TYR A 47 0.81 -5.98 -1.67
C TYR A 47 1.13 -7.09 -2.67
N HIS A 48 2.03 -6.81 -3.61
CA HIS A 48 2.49 -7.74 -4.65
C HIS A 48 4.00 -7.66 -4.83
N GLY A 49 4.59 -8.67 -5.48
CA GLY A 49 6.03 -8.74 -5.76
C GLY A 49 6.71 -9.89 -5.04
N ASN A 50 8.00 -9.74 -4.74
CA ASN A 50 8.82 -10.80 -4.17
C ASN A 50 9.23 -10.47 -2.73
N PRO A 51 8.68 -11.14 -1.71
CA PRO A 51 8.94 -10.84 -0.30
C PRO A 51 10.37 -11.10 0.17
N TYR A 52 11.17 -11.81 -0.63
CA TYR A 52 12.58 -12.10 -0.32
C TYR A 52 13.56 -11.04 -0.85
N LEU A 53 13.05 -10.02 -1.57
CA LEU A 53 13.85 -8.90 -2.05
C LEU A 53 13.66 -7.67 -1.16
N LEU A 54 14.70 -6.84 -1.05
CA LEU A 54 14.60 -5.53 -0.43
C LEU A 54 13.57 -4.67 -1.18
N HIS A 55 12.59 -4.11 -0.45
CA HIS A 55 11.43 -3.42 -1.04
C HIS A 55 10.66 -4.26 -2.07
N GLY A 56 10.70 -5.58 -1.91
CA GLY A 56 10.16 -6.51 -2.89
C GLY A 56 8.64 -6.64 -2.87
N CYS A 57 8.00 -6.38 -1.71
CA CYS A 57 6.55 -6.24 -1.62
C CYS A 57 6.16 -4.77 -1.80
N GLN A 58 5.41 -4.50 -2.87
CA GLN A 58 4.93 -3.19 -3.28
C GLN A 58 3.42 -3.11 -3.13
N ASP A 59 2.93 -1.97 -2.67
CA ASP A 59 1.51 -1.70 -2.54
C ASP A 59 0.78 -1.88 -3.87
N ILE A 60 -0.37 -2.54 -3.83
CA ILE A 60 -1.25 -2.66 -5.00
C ILE A 60 -2.12 -1.41 -5.02
N ASN A 61 -1.92 -0.55 -6.02
CA ASN A 61 -2.79 0.60 -6.21
C ASN A 61 -4.13 0.15 -6.82
N GLU A 62 -5.12 -0.17 -5.98
CA GLU A 62 -6.40 -0.69 -6.47
C GLU A 62 -7.24 0.38 -7.20
N CYS A 63 -6.85 1.66 -7.12
CA CYS A 63 -7.46 2.75 -7.87
C CYS A 63 -6.99 2.81 -9.34
N GLU A 64 -5.86 2.19 -9.66
CA GLU A 64 -5.30 2.10 -11.03
C GLU A 64 -5.53 0.71 -11.64
N ASP A 65 -6.32 -0.14 -10.98
CA ASP A 65 -6.63 -1.49 -11.42
C ASP A 65 -7.52 -1.49 -12.68
N PRO A 66 -6.99 -1.93 -13.84
CA PRO A 66 -7.73 -1.91 -15.11
C PRO A 66 -8.89 -2.91 -15.14
N ASP A 67 -8.88 -3.95 -14.30
CA ASP A 67 -9.96 -4.93 -14.22
C ASP A 67 -11.19 -4.37 -13.48
N HIS A 68 -11.02 -3.30 -12.70
CA HIS A 68 -12.07 -2.70 -11.88
C HIS A 68 -12.17 -1.17 -12.04
N PRO A 69 -12.42 -0.66 -13.26
CA PRO A 69 -12.39 0.79 -13.55
C PRO A 69 -13.45 1.62 -12.80
N ASN A 70 -14.52 0.98 -12.32
CA ASN A 70 -15.61 1.61 -11.57
C ASN A 70 -15.65 1.17 -10.10
N ARG A 71 -14.50 0.84 -9.50
CA ARG A 71 -14.39 0.31 -8.12
C ARG A 71 -15.13 1.15 -7.06
N CYS A 72 -15.19 2.46 -7.22
CA CYS A 72 -15.86 3.38 -6.29
C CYS A 72 -17.21 3.93 -6.80
N GLY A 73 -17.73 3.45 -7.94
CA GLY A 73 -18.94 4.00 -8.56
C GLY A 73 -18.81 5.51 -8.80
N SER A 74 -19.70 6.30 -8.18
CA SER A 74 -19.67 7.78 -8.27
C SER A 74 -18.76 8.46 -7.23
N GLY A 75 -18.06 7.68 -6.39
CA GLY A 75 -17.11 8.19 -5.40
C GLY A 75 -15.70 8.39 -5.95
N ILE A 76 -14.87 9.10 -5.19
CA ILE A 76 -13.43 9.27 -5.46
C ILE A 76 -12.67 8.11 -4.81
N CYS A 77 -11.83 7.44 -5.59
CA CYS A 77 -10.93 6.39 -5.07
C CYS A 77 -9.67 7.03 -4.48
N ILE A 78 -9.28 6.59 -3.28
CA ILE A 78 -8.06 7.02 -2.60
C ILE A 78 -7.26 5.78 -2.22
N ASN A 79 -6.05 5.68 -2.76
CA ASN A 79 -5.13 4.60 -2.46
C ASN A 79 -4.43 4.81 -1.10
N TYR A 80 -4.29 3.76 -0.31
CA TYR A 80 -3.53 3.74 0.95
C TYR A 80 -2.67 2.48 1.02
N PRO A 81 -1.59 2.48 1.83
CA PRO A 81 -0.79 1.28 2.01
C PRO A 81 -1.63 0.08 2.49
N GLY A 82 -1.69 -0.97 1.65
CA GLY A 82 -2.39 -2.23 1.84
C GLY A 82 -3.91 -2.18 1.62
N ARG A 83 -4.48 -1.05 1.17
CA ARG A 83 -5.93 -0.90 0.94
C ARG A 83 -6.28 0.37 0.16
N PHE A 84 -7.47 0.38 -0.42
CA PHE A 84 -8.11 1.61 -0.90
C PHE A 84 -9.30 2.05 -0.03
N MET A 85 -9.74 3.30 -0.19
CA MET A 85 -11.03 3.77 0.29
C MET A 85 -11.78 4.53 -0.81
N CYS A 86 -13.11 4.42 -0.79
CA CYS A 86 -13.99 5.22 -1.62
C CYS A 86 -14.60 6.35 -0.78
N GLN A 87 -14.30 7.59 -1.16
CA GLN A 87 -14.89 8.77 -0.54
C GLN A 87 -16.02 9.31 -1.42
N LEU A 88 -17.22 9.40 -0.87
CA LEU A 88 -18.31 10.11 -1.54
C LEU A 88 -18.03 11.62 -1.50
N PRO A 89 -18.27 12.37 -2.60
CA PRO A 89 -18.21 13.82 -2.55
C PRO A 89 -19.17 14.31 -1.47
N ASP A 90 -18.67 15.11 -0.52
CA ASP A 90 -19.50 15.63 0.57
C ASP A 90 -20.58 16.54 -0.04
N GLN A 91 -21.82 16.04 -0.03
CA GLN A 91 -22.99 16.79 -0.51
C GLN A 91 -23.45 17.83 0.52
N ARG A 92 -22.71 18.04 1.62
CA ARG A 92 -23.05 19.06 2.61
C ARG A 92 -22.63 20.42 2.08
N PRO A 93 -23.58 21.33 1.75
CA PRO A 93 -23.22 22.69 1.44
C PRO A 93 -22.53 23.28 2.67
N SER A 94 -21.25 23.67 2.51
CA SER A 94 -20.57 24.46 3.53
C SER A 94 -21.37 25.74 3.72
N ARG A 95 -22.04 25.89 4.87
CA ARG A 95 -22.80 27.10 5.20
C ARG A 95 -21.81 28.22 5.50
N VAL A 96 -21.35 28.91 4.45
CA VAL A 96 -20.55 30.12 4.58
C VAL A 96 -21.49 31.25 5.00
N THR A 97 -21.51 31.57 6.29
CA THR A 97 -22.20 32.76 6.80
C THR A 97 -21.32 33.99 6.53
N LEU A 98 -21.62 34.76 5.49
CA LEU A 98 -21.02 36.09 5.33
C LEU A 98 -21.60 37.03 6.39
N ALA A 99 -20.80 37.40 7.38
CA ALA A 99 -21.12 38.49 8.29
C ALA A 99 -20.72 39.82 7.62
N ILE A 100 -21.69 40.53 7.03
CA ILE A 100 -21.47 41.91 6.57
C ILE A 100 -21.55 42.80 7.81
N ILE A 101 -20.39 43.18 8.34
CA ILE A 101 -20.29 44.16 9.42
C ILE A 101 -20.40 45.55 8.77
N GLY A 102 -21.62 46.08 8.69
CA GLY A 102 -21.83 47.46 8.25
C GLY A 102 -21.31 48.43 9.30
N MET A 103 -20.22 49.14 8.99
CA MET A 103 -19.78 50.28 9.80
C MET A 103 -20.62 51.50 9.41
N PRO A 104 -21.29 52.17 10.37
CA PRO A 104 -22.07 53.36 10.06
C PRO A 104 -21.15 54.52 9.68
N LEU A 105 -21.33 55.03 8.47
CA LEU A 105 -20.73 56.30 8.02
C LEU A 105 -21.36 57.44 8.86
N HIS A 106 -20.52 58.14 9.62
CA HIS A 106 -20.83 59.44 10.22
C HIS A 106 -20.13 60.54 9.42
#